data_AF-A0A1E4RZM4-F1
#
_entry.id   AF-A0A1E4RZM4-F1
#
_cell.length_a   1.000
_cell.length_b   1.000
_cell.length_c   1.000
_cell.angle_alpha   90.00
_cell.angle_beta   90.00
_cell.angle_gamma   90.00
#
_symmetry.space_group_name_H-M   'P 1'
#
loop_
_entity.id
_entity.type
_entity.pdbx_description
1 polymer ?
#
loop_
_entity_poly.entity_id
_entity_poly.type
_entity_poly.pdbx_seq_one_letter_code
_entity_poly.pdbx_strand_id
1 'polypeptide(L)' 'MAIQTPKQRLANEKFYKKHEKQMGKPKPKTKKESPVSTGWIILLAFLIGGGAVLEIIRIFF' A
#
# COMPACT_ATOMS: atom_id res chain seq x y z
N MET A 1 4.26 -8.74 30.26
CA MET A 1 5.20 -7.82 29.58
C MET A 1 5.85 -6.95 30.65
N ALA A 2 7.17 -6.91 30.74
CA ALA A 2 7.85 -6.09 31.75
C ALA A 2 7.70 -4.59 31.41
N ILE A 3 7.31 -3.78 32.41
CA ILE A 3 7.32 -2.31 32.27
C ILE A 3 8.79 -1.86 32.23
N GLN A 4 9.16 -1.07 31.22
CA GLN A 4 10.51 -0.49 31.16
C GLN A 4 10.61 0.70 32.11
N THR A 5 11.69 0.74 32.88
CA THR A 5 12.01 1.89 33.73
C THR A 5 12.48 3.10 32.92
N PRO A 6 12.35 4.33 33.44
CA PRO A 6 12.84 5.53 32.74
C PRO A 6 14.32 5.48 32.36
N LYS A 7 15.16 4.84 33.20
CA LYS A 7 16.58 4.64 32.94
C LYS A 7 16.82 3.69 31.76
N GLN A 8 16.04 2.61 31.65
CA GLN A 8 16.13 1.67 30.53
C GLN A 8 15.72 2.31 29.21
N ARG A 9 14.69 3.18 29.22
CA ARG A 9 14.27 3.92 28.02
C ARG A 9 15.39 4.81 27.49
N LEU A 10 16.03 5.58 28.37
CA LEU A 10 17.17 6.44 28.02
C LEU A 10 18.37 5.64 27.49
N ALA A 11 18.64 4.48 28.08
CA ALA A 11 19.71 3.59 27.60
C ALA A 11 19.40 3.03 26.20
N ASN A 12 18.15 2.62 25.96
CA ASN A 12 17.68 2.16 24.65
C ASN A 12 17.77 3.26 23.58
N GLU A 13 17.42 4.51 23.92
CA GLU A 13 17.58 5.64 23.00
C GLU A 13 19.04 5.91 22.63
N LYS A 14 19.96 5.84 23.61
CA LYS A 14 21.41 6.01 23.35
C LYS A 14 21.96 4.88 22.48
N PHE A 15 21.55 3.65 22.74
CA PHE A 15 21.94 2.49 21.93
C PHE A 15 21.40 2.63 20.50
N TYR A 16 20.12 2.97 20.35
CA TYR A 16 19.49 3.16 19.05
C TYR A 16 20.23 4.21 18.22
N LYS A 17 20.50 5.40 18.77
CA LYS A 17 21.25 6.47 18.08
C LYS A 17 22.66 6.04 17.66
N LYS A 18 23.33 5.21 18.46
CA LYS A 18 24.68 4.72 18.17
C LYS A 18 24.70 3.67 17.05
N HIS A 19 23.65 2.87 16.95
CA HIS A 19 23.54 1.76 15.99
C HIS A 19 22.62 2.05 14.80
N GLU A 20 21.98 3.22 14.75
CA GLU A 20 21.07 3.64 13.66
C GLU A 20 21.73 3.50 12.27
N LYS A 21 23.01 3.88 12.16
CA LYS A 21 23.79 3.78 10.91
C LYS A 21 24.14 2.34 10.51
N GLN A 22 24.06 1.38 11.45
CA GLN A 22 24.36 -0.04 11.24
C GLN A 22 23.12 -0.87 10.91
N MET A 23 21.91 -0.35 11.18
CA MET A 23 20.63 -1.06 11.01
C MET A 23 20.20 -1.25 9.54
N GLY A 24 20.96 -0.72 8.58
CA GLY A 24 20.61 -0.75 7.16
C GLY A 24 19.42 0.14 6.82
N LYS A 25 19.12 0.29 5.52
CA LYS A 25 17.93 1.04 5.08
C LYS A 25 16.68 0.20 5.35
N PRO A 26 15.58 0.78 5.87
CA PRO A 26 14.33 0.05 5.96
C PRO A 26 13.92 -0.46 4.58
N LYS A 27 13.49 -1.72 4.50
CA LYS A 27 13.01 -2.30 3.24
C LYS A 27 11.91 -1.38 2.68
N PRO A 28 12.00 -0.98 1.39
CA PRO A 28 10.95 -0.17 0.80
C PRO A 28 9.64 -0.96 0.96
N LYS A 29 8.58 -0.28 1.40
CA LYS A 29 7.24 -0.86 1.41
C LYS A 29 6.92 -1.18 -0.04
N THR A 30 7.06 -2.43 -0.43
CA THR A 30 6.64 -2.91 -1.75
C THR A 30 5.14 -2.67 -1.83
N LYS A 31 4.73 -1.85 -2.81
CA LYS A 31 3.30 -1.71 -3.12
C LYS A 31 2.83 -3.11 -3.51
N LYS A 32 1.84 -3.65 -2.79
CA LYS A 32 1.22 -4.91 -3.18
C LYS A 32 0.58 -4.67 -4.55
N GLU A 33 1.12 -5.32 -5.56
CA GLU A 33 0.51 -5.32 -6.88
C GLU A 33 -0.77 -6.15 -6.80
N SER A 34 -1.86 -5.61 -7.34
CA SER A 34 -3.10 -6.37 -7.48
C SER A 34 -2.88 -7.52 -8.46
N PRO A 35 -3.44 -8.72 -8.21
CA PRO A 35 -3.24 -9.89 -9.06
C PRO A 35 -3.85 -9.73 -10.46
N VAL A 36 -4.68 -8.70 -10.66
CA VAL A 36 -5.36 -8.40 -11.92
C VAL A 36 -5.04 -6.96 -12.30
N SER A 37 -4.67 -6.74 -13.56
CA SER A 37 -4.40 -5.40 -14.06
C SER A 37 -5.70 -4.58 -14.14
N THR A 38 -5.59 -3.27 -13.90
CA THR A 38 -6.75 -2.36 -14.01
C THR A 38 -7.41 -2.43 -15.39
N GLY A 39 -6.63 -2.67 -16.46
CA GLY A 39 -7.16 -2.83 -17.81
C GLY A 39 -8.11 -4.02 -17.95
N TRP A 40 -7.81 -5.15 -17.31
CA TRP A 40 -8.70 -6.33 -17.30
C TRP A 40 -10.01 -6.06 -16.57
N ILE A 41 -9.95 -5.31 -15.46
CA ILE A 41 -11.14 -4.92 -14.71
C ILE A 41 -12.05 -4.05 -15.57
N ILE A 42 -11.49 -3.06 -16.27
CA ILE A 42 -12.24 -2.17 -17.16
C ILE A 42 -12.88 -2.96 -18.30
N LEU A 43 -12.13 -3.86 -18.93
CA LEU A 43 -12.63 -4.70 -20.02
C LEU A 43 -13.79 -5.58 -19.56
N LEU A 44 -13.67 -6.23 -18.40
CA LEU A 44 -14.74 -7.06 -17.83
C LEU A 44 -15.97 -6.23 -17.47
N ALA A 45 -15.79 -5.06 -16.86
CA ALA A 45 -16.89 -4.14 -16.56
C ALA A 45 -17.61 -3.70 -17.84
N PHE A 46 -16.87 -3.43 -18.91
CA PHE A 46 -17.43 -3.14 -20.23
C PHE A 46 -18.11 -4.36 -20.87
N LEU A 47 -17.63 -5.59 -20.66
CA LEU A 47 -18.32 -6.77 -21.20
C LEU A 47 -19.68 -6.99 -20.53
N ILE A 48 -19.77 -6.71 -19.23
CA ILE A 48 -21.00 -6.86 -18.43
C ILE A 48 -21.98 -5.70 -18.70
N GLY A 49 -21.48 -4.46 -18.79
CA GLY A 49 -22.31 -3.25 -18.87
C GLY A 49 -22.20 -2.45 -20.18
N GLY A 50 -21.40 -2.90 -21.14
CA GLY A 50 -21.06 -2.14 -22.34
C GLY A 50 -22.25 -1.89 -23.25
N GLY A 51 -23.21 -2.83 -23.30
CA GLY A 51 -24.47 -2.62 -24.00
C GLY A 51 -25.25 -1.41 -23.46
N ALA A 52 -25.33 -1.27 -22.14
CA ALA A 52 -25.97 -0.12 -21.50
C ALA A 52 -25.21 1.19 -21.78
N VAL A 53 -23.87 1.14 -21.83
CA VAL A 53 -23.05 2.30 -22.20
C VAL A 53 -23.33 2.74 -23.64
N LEU A 54 -23.42 1.79 -24.58
CA LEU A 54 -23.76 2.08 -25.98
C LEU A 54 -25.19 2.62 -26.14
N GLU A 55 -26.14 2.11 -25.35
CA GLU A 55 -27.51 2.63 -25.33
C GLU A 55 -27.59 4.07 -24.83
N ILE A 56 -26.88 4.39 -23.75
CA ILE A 56 -26.79 5.76 -23.23
C ILE A 56 -26.18 6.68 -24.28
N ILE A 57 -25.08 6.28 -24.92
CA ILE A 57 -24.44 7.09 -25.98
C ILE A 57 -25.43 7.36 -27.11
N ARG A 58 -26.16 6.33 -27.57
CA ARG A 58 -27.17 6.46 -28.63
C ARG A 58 -28.34 7.39 -28.26
N ILE A 59 -28.71 7.48 -26.98
CA ILE A 59 -29.80 8.35 -26.53
C ILE A 59 -29.38 9.82 -26.57
N PHE A 60 -28.11 10.12 -26.28
CA PHE A 60 -27.60 11.49 -26.16
C PHE A 60 -26.88 12.01 -27.42
N PHE A 61 -26.49 11.13 -28.35
CA PHE A 61 -25.70 11.45 -29.54
C PHE A 61 -26.26 10.74 -30.78
#